data_AF-A0A2V7ZVU3-F1
#
_entry.id   AF-A0A2V7ZVU3-F1
#
_cell.length_a   1.000
_cell.length_b   1.000
_cell.length_c   1.000
_cell.angle_alpha   90.00
_cell.angle_beta   90.00
_cell.angle_gamma   90.00
#
_symmetry.space_group_name_H-M   'P 1'
#
loop_
_entity.id
_entity.type
_entity.pdbx_description
1 polymer ?
#
loop_
_entity_poly.entity_id
_entity_poly.type
_entity_poly.pdbx_seq_one_letter_code
_entity_poly.pdbx_strand_id
1 'polypeptide(L)' 'RGAIASLLELVGTSQILFGTDFPPGGTNLAVARAVADLGYFKAADLRAIERDNAVRLLPRLKASAA' A
#
# COMPACT_ATOMS: atom_id res chain seq x y z
N ARG A 1 -14.93 -2.72 -5.28
CA ARG A 1 -14.45 -1.72 -6.27
C ARG A 1 -14.61 -0.27 -5.79
N GLY A 2 -15.73 0.12 -5.15
CA GLY A 2 -15.98 1.51 -4.75
C GLY A 2 -14.92 2.14 -3.84
N ALA A 3 -14.51 1.46 -2.76
CA ALA A 3 -13.59 2.05 -1.78
C ALA A 3 -12.23 2.49 -2.37
N ILE A 4 -11.64 1.70 -3.27
CA ILE A 4 -10.36 2.05 -3.91
C ILE A 4 -10.55 3.20 -4.91
N ALA A 5 -11.63 3.18 -5.71
CA ALA A 5 -11.91 4.28 -6.63
C ALA A 5 -12.09 5.62 -5.89
N SER A 6 -12.90 5.62 -4.82
CA SER A 6 -13.11 6.82 -3.99
C SER A 6 -11.83 7.29 -3.30
N LEU A 7 -10.95 6.37 -2.86
CA LEU A 7 -9.65 6.75 -2.30
C LEU A 7 -8.78 7.47 -3.34
N LEU A 8 -8.77 6.98 -4.58
CA LEU A 8 -7.98 7.57 -5.67
C LEU A 8 -8.51 8.92 -6.15
N GLU A 9 -9.80 9.21 -5.94
CA GLU A 9 -10.36 10.55 -6.14
C GLU A 9 -9.90 11.55 -5.07
N LEU A 10 -9.61 11.08 -3.85
CA LEU A 10 -9.22 11.92 -2.71
C LEU A 10 -7.71 12.16 -2.65
N VAL A 11 -6.89 11.16 -2.95
CA VAL A 11 -5.43 11.24 -2.81
C VAL A 11 -4.69 10.55 -3.95
N GLY A 12 -3.51 11.09 -4.30
CA GLY A 12 -2.59 10.41 -5.23
C GLY A 12 -1.87 9.23 -4.58
N THR A 13 -1.44 8.25 -5.39
CA THR A 13 -0.76 7.00 -4.98
C THR A 13 0.35 7.21 -3.95
N SER A 14 1.08 8.34 -4.04
CA SER A 14 2.16 8.69 -3.09
C SER A 14 1.73 8.78 -1.62
N GLN A 15 0.44 8.94 -1.33
CA GLN A 15 -0.12 9.06 0.02
C GLN A 15 -0.78 7.77 0.52
N ILE A 16 -0.69 6.68 -0.25
CA ILE A 16 -1.33 5.40 0.06
C ILE A 16 -0.28 4.43 0.58
N LEU A 17 -0.62 3.68 1.64
CA LEU A 17 0.22 2.62 2.21
C LEU A 17 -0.60 1.33 2.35
N PHE A 18 0.06 0.17 2.24
CA PHE A 18 -0.52 -1.11 2.60
C PHE A 18 -0.25 -1.43 4.08
N GLY A 19 -1.32 -1.62 4.86
CA GLY A 19 -1.25 -1.98 6.28
C GLY A 19 -1.87 -3.35 6.51
N THR A 20 -1.19 -4.21 7.27
CA THR A 20 -1.70 -5.56 7.55
C THR A 20 -2.62 -5.66 8.76
N ASP A 21 -2.66 -4.60 9.58
CA ASP A 21 -3.32 -4.59 10.89
C ASP A 21 -2.86 -5.76 11.79
N PHE A 22 -1.56 -6.05 11.80
CA PHE A 22 -1.01 -7.18 12.56
C PHE A 22 -0.61 -6.74 13.98
N PRO A 23 -1.09 -7.40 15.06
CA PRO A 23 -2.20 -8.39 15.12
C PRO A 23 -3.58 -7.69 15.34
N PRO A 24 -4.74 -8.17 14.81
CA PRO A 24 -5.16 -9.56 14.49
C PRO A 24 -5.78 -9.80 13.08
N GLY A 25 -5.60 -11.00 12.48
CA GLY A 25 -6.30 -11.37 11.22
C GLY A 25 -5.65 -12.43 10.31
N GLY A 26 -4.41 -12.85 10.60
CA GLY A 26 -3.70 -13.86 9.80
C GLY A 26 -2.89 -13.26 8.64
N THR A 27 -2.68 -14.04 7.57
CA THR A 27 -1.82 -13.63 6.45
C THR A 27 -2.58 -12.76 5.44
N ASN A 28 -2.04 -11.59 5.08
CA ASN A 28 -2.72 -10.66 4.17
C ASN A 28 -2.35 -10.81 2.69
N LEU A 29 -1.69 -11.92 2.34
CA LEU A 29 -1.28 -12.20 0.96
C LEU A 29 -2.47 -12.23 -0.01
N ALA A 30 -3.60 -12.81 0.41
CA ALA A 30 -4.82 -12.83 -0.41
C ALA A 30 -5.36 -11.42 -0.66
N VAL A 31 -5.30 -10.54 0.35
CA VAL A 31 -5.73 -9.14 0.24
C VAL A 31 -4.80 -8.36 -0.70
N ALA A 32 -3.48 -8.54 -0.56
CA ALA A 32 -2.51 -7.89 -1.44
C ALA A 32 -2.72 -8.30 -2.92
N ARG A 33 -2.93 -9.59 -3.19
CA ARG A 33 -3.25 -10.09 -4.53
C ARG A 33 -4.56 -9.50 -5.06
N ALA A 34 -5.61 -9.52 -4.25
CA ALA A 34 -6.91 -8.96 -4.64
C ALA A 34 -6.81 -7.46 -4.98
N VAL A 35 -5.98 -6.68 -4.28
CA VAL A 35 -5.74 -5.26 -4.60
C VAL A 35 -5.03 -5.11 -5.95
N ALA A 36 -4.02 -5.92 -6.24
CA ALA A 36 -3.33 -5.91 -7.53
C ALA A 36 -4.27 -6.26 -8.69
N ASP A 37 -5.12 -7.28 -8.50
CA ASP A 37 -6.07 -7.77 -9.50
C ASP A 37 -7.19 -6.77 -9.85
N LEU A 38 -7.38 -5.71 -9.05
CA LEU A 38 -8.35 -4.65 -9.37
C LEU A 38 -7.97 -3.84 -10.62
N GLY A 39 -6.69 -3.82 -11.00
CA GLY A 39 -6.20 -3.15 -12.20
C GLY A 39 -6.07 -1.62 -12.10
N TYR A 40 -6.18 -1.04 -10.91
CA TYR A 40 -5.99 0.41 -10.69
C TYR A 40 -4.52 0.85 -10.66
N PHE A 41 -3.61 -0.08 -10.35
CA PHE A 41 -2.21 0.22 -10.03
C PHE A 41 -1.26 -0.47 -11.01
N LYS A 42 -0.23 0.26 -11.46
CA LYS A 42 0.90 -0.34 -12.18
C LYS A 42 1.88 -0.97 -11.19
N ALA A 43 2.83 -1.76 -11.68
CA ALA A 43 3.86 -2.38 -10.85
C ALA A 43 4.64 -1.36 -9.99
N ALA A 44 4.93 -0.17 -10.53
CA ALA A 44 5.59 0.90 -9.79
C ALA A 44 4.72 1.47 -8.66
N ASP A 45 3.41 1.58 -8.88
CA ASP A 45 2.45 2.04 -7.86
C ASP A 45 2.35 1.03 -6.71
N LEU A 46 2.30 -0.27 -7.04
CA LEU A 46 2.27 -1.34 -6.04
C LEU A 46 3.53 -1.30 -5.17
N ARG A 47 4.73 -1.19 -5.77
CA ARG A 47 5.99 -1.02 -5.04
C ARG A 47 5.96 0.20 -4.11
N ALA A 48 5.41 1.31 -4.59
CA ALA A 48 5.30 2.52 -3.79
C ALA A 48 4.37 2.33 -2.58
N ILE A 49 3.21 1.73 -2.78
CA ILE A 49 2.21 1.45 -1.74
C ILE A 49 2.73 0.44 -0.71
N GLU A 50 3.43 -0.60 -1.17
CA GLU A 50 3.95 -1.68 -0.31
C GLU A 50 5.13 -1.24 0.55
N ARG A 51 5.98 -0.31 0.07
CA ARG A 51 7.19 0.09 0.81
C ARG A 51 7.67 1.51 0.62
N ASP A 52 7.80 2.00 -0.61
CA ASP A 52 8.56 3.25 -0.84
C ASP A 52 7.90 4.47 -0.17
N ASN A 53 6.56 4.52 -0.18
CA ASN A 53 5.82 5.57 0.51
C ASN A 53 6.08 5.52 2.02
N ALA A 54 6.09 4.33 2.61
CA ALA A 54 6.38 4.16 4.03
C ALA A 54 7.78 4.64 4.39
N VAL A 55 8.80 4.26 3.61
CA VAL A 55 10.19 4.68 3.82
C VAL A 55 10.36 6.19 3.67
N ARG A 56 9.65 6.81 2.74
CA ARG A 56 9.67 8.27 2.52
C ARG A 56 8.94 9.04 3.63
N LEU A 57 7.79 8.54 4.08
CA LEU A 57 6.92 9.23 5.04
C LEU A 57 7.30 8.98 6.50
N LEU A 58 7.92 7.85 6.81
CA LEU A 58 8.25 7.42 8.17
C LEU A 58 9.78 7.36 8.34
N PRO A 59 10.44 8.40 8.87
CA PRO A 59 11.90 8.51 8.92
C PRO A 59 12.60 7.31 9.57
N ARG A 60 11.96 6.72 10.59
CA ARG A 60 12.46 5.52 11.29
C ARG A 60 12.62 4.29 10.36
N LEU A 61 11.79 4.18 9.32
CA LEU A 61 11.85 3.06 8.38
C LEU A 61 13.00 3.21 7.37
N LYS A 62 13.45 4.45 7.12
CA LYS A 62 14.63 4.72 6.30
C LYS A 62 15.91 4.24 6.99
N ALA A 63 16.01 4.43 8.30
CA ALA A 63 17.16 3.97 9.08
C ALA A 63 17.25 2.43 9.18
N SER A 64 16.12 1.73 9.15
CA SER A 64 16.06 0.26 9.18
C SER A 64 16.25 -0.41 7.81
N ALA A 65 16.38 0.37 6.74
CA ALA A 65 16.56 -0.13 5.37
C ALA A 65 18.04 -0.15 4.92
N ALA A 66 18.95 0.32 5.78
CA ALA A 66 20.40 0.20 5.65
C ALA A 66 20.89 -1.04 6.42
#